data_AF-A0A2A5AB37-F1
#
_entry.id   AF-A0A2A5AB37-F1
#
_cell.length_a   1.000
_cell.length_b   1.000
_cell.length_c   1.000
_cell.angle_alpha   90.00
_cell.angle_beta   90.00
_cell.angle_gamma   90.00
#
_symmetry.space_group_name_H-M   'P 1'
#
loop_
_entity.id
_entity.type
_entity.pdbx_description
1 polymer ?
#
loop_
_entity_poly.entity_id
_entity_poly.type
_entity_poly.pdbx_seq_one_letter_code
_entity_poly.pdbx_strand_id
1 'polypeptide(L)'
;MPTINFGSWSTGDLVSDNSTCVYRDDGKNRYTVTATDNSTITPNGFYLENQAHTVELPYIVKWNTSANPGGKTLPYGSAFNRRSAATSDELCAIEGLSANLTMEVDSADIAAVPAGTYYAELTIVIEPR
;
A
#
# COMPACT_ATOMS: atom_id res chain seq x y z
N MET A 1 12.71 -6.16 1.08
CA MET A 1 11.46 -5.41 1.35
C MET A 1 10.43 -6.39 1.88
N PRO A 2 9.49 -5.98 2.75
CA PRO A 2 8.43 -6.89 3.20
C PRO A 2 7.57 -7.32 2.01
N THR A 3 7.30 -8.62 1.90
CA THR A 3 6.36 -9.16 0.91
C THR A 3 4.95 -9.14 1.49
N ILE A 4 4.01 -8.54 0.77
CA ILE A 4 2.57 -8.64 1.07
C ILE A 4 2.02 -9.80 0.23
N ASN A 5 1.41 -10.78 0.90
CA ASN A 5 0.85 -11.97 0.25
C ASN A 5 -0.64 -12.08 0.59
N PHE A 6 -1.48 -12.00 -0.44
CA PHE A 6 -2.93 -12.17 -0.31
C PHE A 6 -3.35 -13.64 -0.17
N GLY A 7 -2.46 -14.59 -0.48
CA GLY A 7 -2.74 -16.01 -0.48
C GLY A 7 -3.48 -16.47 -1.73
N SER A 8 -4.09 -17.66 -1.64
CA SER A 8 -4.93 -18.20 -2.71
C SER A 8 -6.36 -17.69 -2.56
N TRP A 9 -6.92 -17.20 -3.65
CA TRP A 9 -8.31 -16.77 -3.68
C TRP A 9 -9.28 -17.95 -3.84
N SER A 10 -10.43 -17.86 -3.18
CA SER A 10 -11.54 -18.80 -3.36
C SER A 10 -12.91 -18.11 -3.38
N THR A 11 -13.06 -17.01 -2.64
CA THR A 11 -14.27 -16.17 -2.55
C THR A 11 -13.93 -14.88 -1.81
N GLY A 12 -14.74 -13.83 -2.02
CA GLY A 12 -14.63 -12.54 -1.33
C GLY A 12 -13.42 -11.71 -1.76
N ASP A 13 -13.33 -10.48 -1.29
CA ASP A 13 -12.22 -9.59 -1.64
C ASP A 13 -10.94 -10.03 -0.93
N LEU A 14 -9.79 -9.78 -1.56
CA LEU A 14 -8.49 -9.98 -0.92
C LEU A 14 -8.06 -8.66 -0.29
N VAL A 15 -7.89 -8.66 1.03
CA VAL A 15 -7.42 -7.49 1.78
C VAL A 15 -6.17 -7.87 2.55
N SER A 16 -5.14 -7.03 2.49
CA SER A 16 -3.93 -7.18 3.28
C SER A 16 -3.49 -5.84 3.85
N ASP A 17 -2.96 -5.87 5.07
CA ASP A 17 -2.60 -4.68 5.83
C ASP A 17 -1.17 -4.79 6.35
N ASN A 18 -0.46 -3.68 6.34
CA ASN A 18 0.87 -3.55 6.92
C ASN A 18 0.92 -2.29 7.78
N SER A 19 0.84 -2.47 9.10
CA SER A 19 1.06 -1.39 10.05
C SER A 19 2.54 -1.05 10.14
N THR A 20 2.86 0.24 10.13
CA THR A 20 4.24 0.73 10.04
C THR A 20 4.47 1.96 10.92
N CYS A 21 5.72 2.19 11.25
CA CYS A 21 6.19 3.37 11.96
C CYS A 21 6.72 4.39 10.94
N VAL A 22 6.06 5.54 10.83
CA VAL A 22 6.65 6.75 10.26
C VAL A 22 7.17 7.58 11.42
N TYR A 23 8.48 7.82 11.46
CA TYR A 23 9.15 8.62 12.49
C TYR A 23 9.79 9.88 11.91
N ARG A 24 9.81 10.94 12.71
CA ARG A 24 10.51 12.20 12.46
C ARG A 24 11.08 12.77 13.75
N ASP A 25 12.35 13.15 13.74
CA ASP A 25 13.10 13.64 14.90
C ASP A 25 12.99 15.16 15.13
N ASP A 26 12.46 15.93 14.17
CA ASP A 26 12.36 17.39 14.25
C ASP A 26 11.13 17.90 15.02
N GLY A 27 10.45 17.01 15.75
CA GLY A 27 9.24 17.32 16.52
C GLY A 27 8.01 17.64 15.66
N LYS A 28 8.10 17.54 14.33
CA LYS A 28 6.97 17.71 13.43
C LYS A 28 6.40 16.35 13.04
N ASN A 29 5.08 16.28 12.96
CA ASN A 29 4.38 15.03 12.65
C ASN A 29 3.82 14.93 11.23
N ARG A 30 4.16 15.87 10.33
CA ARG A 30 3.65 15.91 8.96
C ARG A 30 4.52 15.07 8.02
N TYR A 31 3.96 14.56 6.94
CA TYR A 31 4.74 13.91 5.87
C TYR A 31 3.90 13.83 4.61
N THR A 32 4.52 13.53 3.47
CA THR A 32 3.80 13.06 2.30
C THR A 32 4.09 11.59 2.05
N VAL A 33 3.07 10.91 1.53
CA VAL A 33 3.16 9.54 1.03
C VAL A 33 2.90 9.57 -0.45
N THR A 34 3.79 8.95 -1.22
CA THR A 34 3.59 8.71 -2.65
C THR A 34 3.68 7.21 -2.89
N ALA A 35 2.75 6.67 -3.68
CA ALA A 35 2.73 5.26 -4.06
C ALA A 35 2.80 5.14 -5.59
N THR A 36 3.66 4.25 -6.06
CA THR A 36 3.77 3.82 -7.47
C THR A 36 3.99 2.32 -7.49
N ASP A 37 3.74 1.67 -8.62
CA ASP A 37 4.13 0.29 -8.84
C ASP A 37 4.91 0.12 -10.15
N ASN A 38 5.34 -1.11 -10.41
CA ASN A 38 6.09 -1.51 -11.58
C ASN A 38 5.23 -2.13 -12.70
N SER A 39 3.92 -1.88 -12.72
CA SER A 39 3.04 -2.38 -13.78
C SER A 39 3.48 -1.87 -15.17
N THR A 40 3.36 -2.73 -16.16
CA THR A 40 3.86 -2.50 -17.53
C THR A 40 2.76 -2.56 -18.59
N ILE A 41 1.66 -3.28 -18.34
CA ILE A 41 0.52 -3.38 -19.26
C ILE A 41 -0.25 -2.06 -19.29
N THR A 42 -0.81 -1.64 -18.14
CA THR A 42 -1.43 -0.33 -17.98
C THR A 42 -0.53 0.59 -17.13
N PRO A 43 0.25 1.49 -17.77
CA PRO A 43 1.17 2.37 -17.04
C PRO A 43 0.42 3.40 -16.19
N ASN A 44 1.04 3.78 -15.08
CA ASN A 44 0.50 4.77 -14.12
C ASN A 44 -0.78 4.34 -13.40
N GLY A 45 -0.96 3.04 -13.18
CA GLY A 45 -2.01 2.51 -12.32
C GLY A 45 -1.47 1.46 -11.35
N PHE A 46 -2.37 0.87 -10.57
CA PHE A 46 -2.01 -0.17 -9.60
C PHE A 46 -2.55 -1.51 -10.07
N TYR A 47 -1.67 -2.37 -10.56
CA TYR A 47 -2.02 -3.64 -11.16
C TYR A 47 -1.07 -4.76 -10.74
N LEU A 48 -1.63 -5.90 -10.33
CA LEU A 48 -0.89 -7.15 -10.25
C LEU A 48 -0.83 -7.76 -11.64
N GLU A 49 0.33 -8.24 -12.07
CA GLU A 49 0.51 -8.83 -13.41
C GLU A 49 0.92 -10.30 -13.31
N ASN A 50 0.49 -11.09 -14.30
CA ASN A 50 1.00 -12.44 -14.44
C ASN A 50 2.47 -12.43 -14.91
N GLN A 51 3.17 -13.56 -14.79
CA GLN A 51 4.60 -13.64 -15.15
C GLN A 51 4.90 -13.30 -16.62
N ALA A 52 3.92 -13.51 -17.51
CA ALA A 52 4.06 -13.21 -18.93
C ALA A 52 3.78 -11.73 -19.28
N HIS A 53 3.33 -10.92 -18.33
CA HIS A 53 2.88 -9.54 -18.54
C HIS A 53 1.84 -9.42 -19.68
N THR A 54 0.83 -10.30 -19.64
CA THR A 54 -0.28 -10.34 -20.62
C THR A 54 -1.65 -10.17 -20.00
N VAL A 55 -1.78 -10.32 -18.68
CA VAL A 55 -3.01 -10.13 -17.92
C VAL A 55 -2.68 -9.34 -16.67
N GLU A 56 -3.52 -8.38 -16.35
CA GLU A 56 -3.46 -7.55 -15.15
C GLU A 56 -4.72 -7.69 -14.30
N LEU A 57 -4.56 -7.44 -13.00
CA LEU A 57 -5.59 -7.48 -11.99
C LEU A 57 -5.47 -6.19 -11.14
N PRO A 58 -6.44 -5.26 -11.20
CA PRO A 58 -6.35 -4.00 -10.46
C PRO A 58 -6.35 -4.22 -8.95
N TYR A 59 -5.63 -3.37 -8.22
CA TYR A 59 -5.70 -3.30 -6.77
C TYR A 59 -5.74 -1.86 -6.28
N ILE A 60 -6.28 -1.67 -5.08
CA ILE A 60 -6.39 -0.36 -4.43
C ILE A 60 -5.32 -0.26 -3.35
N VAL A 61 -4.57 0.84 -3.34
CA VAL A 61 -3.65 1.19 -2.24
C VAL A 61 -4.30 2.24 -1.35
N LYS A 62 -4.38 1.98 -0.06
CA LYS A 62 -4.88 2.92 0.95
C LYS A 62 -3.83 3.17 2.02
N TRP A 63 -3.84 4.39 2.57
CA TRP A 63 -2.97 4.78 3.67
C TRP A 63 -3.81 5.33 4.82
N ASN A 64 -3.54 4.82 6.02
CA ASN A 64 -4.08 5.33 7.28
C ASN A 64 -2.97 6.01 8.12
N THR A 65 -3.36 7.00 8.91
CA THR A 65 -2.48 7.72 9.85
C THR A 65 -2.63 7.19 11.28
N SER A 66 -2.84 5.88 11.39
CA SER A 66 -2.89 5.08 12.60
C SER A 66 -2.53 3.63 12.24
N ALA A 67 -2.21 2.80 13.23
CA ALA A 67 -1.94 1.38 13.01
C ALA A 67 -3.15 0.57 12.46
N ASN A 68 -4.37 1.12 12.51
CA ASN A 68 -5.58 0.43 12.09
C ASN A 68 -5.66 0.32 10.55
N PRO A 69 -6.17 -0.81 10.02
CA PRO A 69 -6.46 -0.98 8.60
C PRO A 69 -7.32 0.13 7.97
N GLY A 70 -7.23 0.25 6.64
CA GLY A 70 -8.04 1.11 5.80
C GLY A 70 -7.40 2.47 5.52
N GLY A 71 -8.16 3.55 5.77
CA GLY A 71 -7.73 4.92 5.50
C GLY A 71 -8.23 5.46 4.16
N LYS A 72 -7.44 6.31 3.51
CA LYS A 72 -7.82 6.93 2.22
C LYS A 72 -7.00 6.32 1.10
N THR A 73 -7.64 6.13 -0.05
CA THR A 73 -7.00 5.69 -1.30
C THR A 73 -5.89 6.66 -1.70
N LEU A 74 -4.74 6.09 -2.06
CA LEU A 74 -3.61 6.82 -2.63
C LEU A 74 -3.79 6.92 -4.16
N PRO A 75 -3.72 8.13 -4.73
CA PRO A 75 -3.58 8.28 -6.17
C PRO A 75 -2.17 7.89 -6.63
N TYR A 76 -2.06 7.20 -7.78
CA TYR A 76 -0.77 6.80 -8.34
C TYR A 76 0.14 8.02 -8.55
N GLY A 77 1.40 7.89 -8.13
CA GLY A 77 2.48 8.86 -8.36
C GLY A 77 2.27 10.24 -7.72
N SER A 78 1.21 10.42 -6.93
CA SER A 78 0.79 11.72 -6.41
C SER A 78 1.05 11.81 -4.91
N ALA A 79 1.77 12.86 -4.51
CA ALA A 79 2.08 13.10 -3.10
C ALA A 79 0.82 13.40 -2.29
N PHE A 80 0.60 12.63 -1.23
CA PHE A 80 -0.56 12.79 -0.36
C PHE A 80 -0.16 13.21 1.06
N ASN A 81 -0.62 14.39 1.46
CA ASN A 81 -0.26 15.01 2.74
C ASN A 81 -0.92 14.30 3.92
N ARG A 82 -0.09 13.91 4.90
CA ARG A 82 -0.47 13.21 6.13
C ARG A 82 0.07 13.89 7.38
N ARG A 83 -0.51 13.49 8.51
CA ARG A 83 -0.07 13.84 9.87
C ARG A 83 0.03 12.55 10.68
N SER A 84 0.61 12.65 11.88
CA SER A 84 0.81 11.54 12.82
C SER A 84 2.13 10.77 12.69
N ALA A 85 3.17 11.31 12.05
CA ALA A 85 4.50 10.72 12.27
C ALA A 85 4.85 10.74 13.77
N ALA A 86 5.43 9.66 14.27
CA ALA A 86 5.97 9.58 15.61
C ALA A 86 7.14 10.58 15.75
N THR A 87 7.28 11.15 16.93
CA THR A 87 8.24 12.22 17.23
C THR A 87 9.10 11.94 18.46
N SER A 88 8.72 10.94 19.26
CA SER A 88 9.37 10.67 20.54
C SER A 88 10.46 9.60 20.46
N ASP A 89 10.35 8.67 19.52
CA ASP A 89 11.25 7.51 19.40
C ASP A 89 11.21 6.90 17.99
N GLU A 90 12.38 6.60 17.43
CA GLU A 90 12.54 6.06 16.07
C GLU A 90 12.06 4.63 15.91
N LEU A 91 11.99 3.88 17.02
CA LEU A 91 11.48 2.52 17.05
C LEU A 91 9.96 2.49 17.24
N CYS A 92 9.31 3.65 17.37
CA CYS A 92 7.90 3.77 17.74
C CYS A 92 7.53 3.00 19.02
N ALA A 93 8.48 2.79 19.95
CA ALA A 93 8.23 2.05 21.19
C ALA A 93 7.36 2.83 22.18
N ILE A 94 7.36 4.17 22.07
CA ILE A 94 6.62 5.07 22.97
C ILE A 94 5.23 5.40 22.40
N GLU A 95 5.15 5.89 21.17
CA GLU A 95 3.89 6.34 20.54
C GLU A 95 3.17 5.22 19.76
N GLY A 96 3.84 4.10 19.52
CA GLY A 96 3.31 2.99 18.72
C GLY A 96 3.36 3.25 17.22
N LEU A 97 2.86 2.28 16.44
CA LEU A 97 2.82 2.37 14.98
C LEU A 97 1.88 3.50 14.54
N SER A 98 2.41 4.40 13.72
CA SER A 98 1.76 5.65 13.33
C SER A 98 1.02 5.59 12.00
N ALA A 99 1.14 4.49 11.26
CA ALA A 99 0.51 4.35 9.96
C ALA A 99 0.14 2.90 9.61
N ASN A 100 -0.68 2.75 8.58
CA ASN A 100 -1.04 1.47 8.01
C ASN A 100 -1.19 1.60 6.48
N LEU A 101 -0.56 0.68 5.75
CA LEU A 101 -0.74 0.46 4.32
C LEU A 101 -1.74 -0.69 4.13
N THR A 102 -2.88 -0.39 3.51
CA THR A 102 -3.88 -1.41 3.15
C THR A 102 -3.88 -1.58 1.64
N MET A 103 -3.87 -2.83 1.19
CA MET A 103 -4.05 -3.20 -0.21
C MET A 103 -5.31 -4.06 -0.35
N GLU A 104 -6.07 -3.83 -1.41
CA GLU A 104 -7.35 -4.50 -1.65
C GLU A 104 -7.50 -4.88 -3.11
N VAL A 105 -7.99 -6.08 -3.37
CA VAL A 105 -8.34 -6.59 -4.70
C VAL A 105 -9.80 -7.04 -4.67
N ASP A 106 -10.62 -6.45 -5.54
CA ASP A 106 -12.05 -6.75 -5.61
C ASP A 106 -12.29 -8.16 -6.18
N SER A 107 -13.18 -8.90 -5.54
CA SER A 107 -13.54 -10.26 -5.95
C SER A 107 -14.10 -10.38 -7.37
N ALA A 108 -14.79 -9.35 -7.87
CA ALA A 108 -15.27 -9.30 -9.24
C ALA A 108 -14.12 -9.21 -10.25
N ASP A 109 -13.08 -8.44 -9.93
CA ASP A 109 -11.88 -8.33 -10.77
C ASP A 109 -11.07 -9.63 -10.75
N ILE A 110 -10.95 -10.28 -9.58
CA ILE A 110 -10.29 -11.59 -9.47
C ILE A 110 -11.03 -12.66 -10.29
N ALA A 111 -12.37 -12.65 -10.25
CA ALA A 111 -13.18 -13.59 -11.01
C ALA A 111 -13.12 -13.36 -12.54
N ALA A 112 -12.76 -12.15 -12.96
CA ALA A 112 -12.67 -11.78 -14.38
C ALA A 112 -11.34 -12.17 -15.04
N VAL A 113 -10.31 -12.49 -14.26
CA VAL A 113 -8.99 -12.88 -14.78
C VAL A 113 -8.78 -14.41 -14.76
N PRO A 114 -7.97 -14.99 -15.66
CA PRO A 114 -7.63 -16.40 -15.62
C PRO A 114 -6.93 -16.79 -14.30
N ALA A 115 -7.16 -18.02 -13.84
CA ALA A 115 -6.45 -18.54 -12.68
C ALA A 115 -4.93 -18.55 -12.91
N GLY A 116 -4.18 -18.09 -11.92
CA GLY A 116 -2.73 -17.98 -12.00
C GLY A 116 -2.14 -17.18 -10.84
N THR A 117 -0.83 -16.99 -10.89
CA THR A 117 -0.10 -16.15 -9.93
C THR A 117 0.06 -14.75 -10.51
N TYR A 118 -0.28 -13.75 -9.73
CA TYR A 118 -0.16 -12.33 -10.05
C TYR A 118 0.71 -11.64 -9.00
N TYR A 119 1.55 -10.70 -9.42
CA TYR A 119 2.43 -9.96 -8.53
C TYR A 119 2.72 -8.56 -9.07
N ALA A 120 3.14 -7.67 -8.18
CA ALA A 120 3.68 -6.35 -8.49
C ALA A 120 4.70 -5.95 -7.42
N GLU A 121 5.56 -5.00 -7.76
CA GLU A 121 6.41 -4.30 -6.79
C GLU A 121 5.83 -2.91 -6.53
N LEU A 122 5.31 -2.70 -5.31
CA LEU A 122 4.81 -1.41 -4.86
C LEU A 122 5.96 -0.61 -4.21
N THR A 123 6.20 0.59 -4.72
CA THR A 123 7.12 1.56 -4.13
C THR A 123 6.34 2.60 -3.32
N ILE A 124 6.68 2.73 -2.05
CA ILE A 124 6.16 3.77 -1.16
C ILE A 124 7.29 4.74 -0.83
N VAL A 125 7.11 6.02 -1.14
CA VAL A 125 8.01 7.10 -0.77
C VAL A 125 7.38 7.92 0.35
N ILE A 126 8.11 8.05 1.46
CA ILE A 126 7.73 8.88 2.61
C ILE A 126 8.67 10.08 2.66
N GLU A 127 8.12 11.29 2.56
CA GLU A 127 8.91 12.53 2.60
C GLU A 127 8.50 13.41 3.79
N PRO A 128 9.46 13.89 4.60
CA PRO A 128 9.19 14.91 5.61
C PRO A 128 8.62 16.22 5.02
N ARG A 129 7.76 16.91 5.78
CA ARG A 129 7.11 18.19 5.41
C ARG A 129 7.27 19.30 6.45
#